data_AF-A0A2N1TYB7-F1
#
_entry.id   AF-A0A2N1TYB7-F1
#
_cell.length_a   1.000
_cell.length_b   1.000
_cell.length_c   1.000
_cell.angle_alpha   90.00
_cell.angle_beta   90.00
_cell.angle_gamma   90.00
#
_symmetry.space_group_name_H-M   'P 1'
#
loop_
_entity.id
_entity.type
_entity.pdbx_description
1 polymer ?
#
loop_
_entity_poly.entity_id
_entity_poly.type
_entity_poly.pdbx_seq_one_letter_code
_entity_poly.pdbx_strand_id
1 'polypeptide(L)'
;MLSEIANRRHKMPNKTAEMQMDQVFQEKAFAEILERERNNIASAPSGEEDAVLYAAALRAGQYSAAGGYNKADVKMRFTAALVRSNESDKSSFDVDEVFELGWTEGVETPKGLTMSEGNSLTDTIQDLASLTDIEYEKIRKSVARKIGMRVSTLDQEVKRQRQIDSGDEGQAGADKRWTYGLWPEEVSGEDLLDEILSVLQKYVIADNATLYTASVWAILTWLADYATVLPIAMITAPEKACGKTVLLSVMGKLSKKPLQAANITSATAFRVIDRFMPTLLVDEADTFMSEQKQLTGIINSGHTRDSAFVYRTESVDGIRVPVAYSTWCPKAIAGIRLDTLNDTLLSRSILLPMRKKREEETVENFRRADPGHLLALNSKLCRWAKDNAVAFSNMKPDTGFLQNRDADNWEPLLAISELAGERWHEMIKNAIITIYGRGNNTIALPLELLRNIERILAANSATDIPSRLLIERLCHDHTAPWSTYNDGKPMSYRQLSDILSNYGIHPKDIRTTEGARSKGYKAADFAEVFARYLNDESAASASEVQPENDAEVANAVTVEDTCIMAREDKAIIRVV
;
A
#
# COMPACT_ATOMS: atom_id res chain seq x y z
N MET A 1 -14.11 14.15 -52.62
CA MET A 1 -14.50 13.10 -51.64
C MET A 1 -13.55 12.96 -50.45
N LEU A 2 -12.37 12.33 -50.53
CA LEU A 2 -11.50 12.16 -49.34
C LEU A 2 -10.90 13.49 -48.81
N SER A 3 -10.71 14.50 -49.66
CA SER A 3 -10.29 15.85 -49.25
C SER A 3 -11.43 16.71 -48.69
N GLU A 4 -12.69 16.43 -49.06
CA GLU A 4 -13.87 17.13 -48.51
C GLU A 4 -14.24 16.60 -47.11
N ILE A 5 -13.88 15.36 -46.80
CA ILE A 5 -14.08 14.76 -45.46
C ILE A 5 -13.10 15.39 -44.45
N ALA A 6 -11.90 15.78 -44.87
CA ALA A 6 -10.91 16.43 -44.00
C ALA A 6 -11.32 17.87 -43.61
N ASN A 7 -12.03 18.60 -44.47
CA ASN A 7 -12.40 20.00 -44.23
C ASN A 7 -13.68 20.22 -43.42
N ARG A 8 -14.40 19.15 -43.03
CA ARG A 8 -15.55 19.24 -42.09
C ARG A 8 -15.17 19.06 -40.62
N ARG A 9 -13.88 18.92 -40.28
CA ARG A 9 -13.39 18.75 -38.88
C ARG A 9 -13.39 20.04 -38.04
N HIS A 10 -13.77 21.19 -38.60
CA HIS A 10 -13.86 22.45 -37.87
C HIS A 10 -15.23 23.09 -38.04
N LYS A 11 -16.24 22.51 -37.37
CA LYS A 11 -17.42 23.16 -36.75
C LYS A 11 -18.55 22.12 -36.61
N MET A 12 -18.75 21.59 -35.40
CA MET A 12 -20.03 21.33 -34.72
C MET A 12 -19.82 20.33 -33.56
N PRO A 13 -20.42 20.54 -32.38
CA PRO A 13 -20.55 19.51 -31.37
C PRO A 13 -21.80 18.67 -31.68
N ASN A 14 -21.69 17.35 -31.85
CA ASN A 14 -22.88 16.52 -31.93
C ASN A 14 -22.59 15.07 -31.50
N LYS A 15 -22.98 14.73 -30.26
CA LYS A 15 -23.17 13.36 -29.75
C LYS A 15 -23.98 12.49 -30.74
N THR A 16 -24.83 13.11 -31.55
CA THR A 16 -25.66 12.49 -32.57
C THR A 16 -24.86 11.85 -33.71
N ALA A 17 -23.68 12.36 -34.06
CA ALA A 17 -22.84 11.81 -35.13
C ALA A 17 -22.07 10.56 -34.69
N GLU A 18 -21.63 10.50 -33.44
CA GLU A 18 -21.03 9.30 -32.84
C GLU A 18 -22.06 8.19 -32.63
N MET A 19 -23.27 8.54 -32.18
CA MET A 19 -24.39 7.59 -32.01
C MET A 19 -24.85 7.03 -33.37
N GLN A 20 -24.89 7.87 -34.41
CA GLN A 20 -25.16 7.42 -35.78
C GLN A 20 -24.03 6.56 -36.36
N MET A 21 -22.77 6.83 -36.02
CA MET A 21 -21.64 5.98 -36.45
C MET A 21 -21.66 4.61 -35.77
N ASP A 22 -21.97 4.53 -34.47
CA ASP A 22 -22.10 3.25 -33.74
C ASP A 22 -23.30 2.44 -34.25
N GLN A 23 -24.43 3.09 -34.56
CA GLN A 23 -25.59 2.42 -35.14
C GLN A 23 -25.30 1.87 -36.55
N VAL A 24 -24.61 2.64 -37.40
CA VAL A 24 -24.17 2.19 -38.73
C VAL A 24 -23.15 1.04 -38.65
N PHE A 25 -22.28 1.05 -37.64
CA PHE A 25 -21.30 -0.02 -37.44
C PHE A 25 -21.95 -1.32 -36.94
N GLN A 26 -22.95 -1.22 -36.06
CA GLN A 26 -23.75 -2.37 -35.62
C GLN A 26 -24.66 -2.92 -36.73
N GLU A 27 -25.30 -2.04 -37.51
CA GLU A 27 -26.11 -2.45 -38.67
C GLU A 27 -25.27 -3.20 -39.71
N LYS A 28 -24.02 -2.77 -39.94
CA LYS A 28 -23.12 -3.41 -40.89
C LYS A 28 -22.61 -4.77 -40.40
N ALA A 29 -22.19 -4.86 -39.13
CA ALA A 29 -21.76 -6.12 -38.53
C ALA A 29 -22.90 -7.15 -38.46
N PHE A 30 -24.14 -6.69 -38.27
CA PHE A 30 -25.30 -7.57 -38.21
C PHE A 30 -25.84 -7.98 -39.61
N ALA A 31 -25.73 -7.10 -40.61
CA ALA A 31 -25.99 -7.45 -42.00
C ALA A 31 -25.06 -8.57 -42.50
N GLU A 32 -23.79 -8.55 -42.08
CA GLU A 32 -22.81 -9.62 -42.36
C GLU A 32 -23.22 -10.95 -41.72
N ILE A 33 -23.80 -10.94 -40.51
CA ILE A 33 -24.32 -12.14 -39.84
C ILE A 33 -25.53 -12.69 -40.58
N LEU A 34 -26.52 -11.85 -40.92
CA LEU A 34 -27.70 -12.27 -41.68
C LEU A 34 -27.33 -12.82 -43.06
N GLU A 35 -26.35 -12.22 -43.74
CA GLU A 35 -25.87 -12.72 -45.02
C GLU A 35 -25.14 -14.06 -44.88
N ARG A 36 -24.34 -14.23 -43.82
CA ARG A 36 -23.70 -15.50 -43.50
C ARG A 36 -24.73 -16.61 -43.25
N GLU A 37 -25.73 -16.35 -42.40
CA GLU A 37 -26.77 -17.35 -42.10
C GLU A 37 -27.63 -17.64 -43.32
N ARG A 38 -27.96 -16.63 -44.14
CA ARG A 38 -28.65 -16.83 -45.42
C ARG A 38 -27.85 -17.76 -46.35
N ASN A 39 -26.53 -17.59 -46.41
CA ASN A 39 -25.67 -18.44 -47.23
C ASN A 39 -25.59 -19.87 -46.67
N ASN A 40 -25.53 -20.04 -45.34
CA ASN A 40 -25.56 -21.34 -44.70
C ASN A 40 -26.86 -22.11 -45.01
N ILE A 41 -28.01 -21.41 -44.96
CA ILE A 41 -29.32 -21.97 -45.32
C ILE A 41 -29.34 -22.37 -46.80
N ALA A 42 -28.84 -21.51 -47.70
CA ALA A 42 -28.80 -21.80 -49.13
C ALA A 42 -27.85 -22.96 -49.50
N SER A 43 -26.86 -23.27 -48.65
CA SER A 43 -25.92 -24.38 -48.81
C SER A 43 -26.23 -25.59 -47.91
N ALA A 44 -27.42 -25.65 -47.30
CA ALA A 44 -27.78 -26.73 -46.38
C ALA A 44 -27.76 -28.09 -47.11
N PRO A 45 -27.17 -29.14 -46.51
CA PRO A 45 -27.28 -30.50 -47.03
C PRO A 45 -28.75 -30.97 -47.07
N SER A 46 -29.09 -31.78 -48.08
CA SER A 46 -30.44 -32.34 -48.21
C SER A 46 -30.76 -33.24 -47.00
N GLY A 47 -31.87 -32.94 -46.32
CA GLY A 47 -32.31 -33.59 -45.08
C GLY A 47 -31.88 -32.89 -43.79
N GLU A 48 -31.10 -31.79 -43.86
CA GLU A 48 -30.66 -30.99 -42.70
C GLU A 48 -31.20 -29.56 -42.71
N GLU A 49 -32.05 -29.22 -43.66
CA GLU A 49 -32.61 -27.86 -43.86
C GLU A 49 -33.28 -27.32 -42.59
N ASP A 50 -33.98 -28.19 -41.87
CA ASP A 50 -34.71 -27.90 -40.63
C ASP A 50 -33.78 -27.44 -39.51
N ALA A 51 -32.70 -28.20 -39.31
CA ALA A 51 -31.71 -27.91 -38.28
C ALA A 51 -30.92 -26.63 -38.60
N VAL A 52 -30.61 -26.41 -39.88
CA VAL A 52 -29.91 -25.20 -40.35
C VAL A 52 -30.81 -23.97 -40.20
N LEU A 53 -32.09 -24.06 -40.58
CA LEU A 53 -33.06 -22.97 -40.42
C LEU A 53 -33.29 -22.63 -38.95
N TYR A 54 -33.50 -23.64 -38.10
CA TYR A 54 -33.67 -23.47 -36.67
C TYR A 54 -32.44 -22.80 -36.04
N ALA A 55 -31.23 -23.28 -36.35
CA ALA A 55 -30.00 -22.70 -35.79
C ALA A 55 -29.75 -21.26 -36.27
N ALA A 56 -30.12 -20.94 -37.51
CA ALA A 56 -30.07 -19.59 -38.05
C ALA A 56 -31.10 -18.67 -37.39
N ALA A 57 -32.34 -19.14 -37.19
CA ALA A 57 -33.40 -18.41 -36.51
C ALA A 57 -33.09 -18.17 -35.02
N LEU A 58 -32.52 -19.17 -34.34
CA LEU A 58 -31.99 -19.08 -32.97
C LEU A 58 -30.94 -17.98 -32.88
N ARG A 59 -29.89 -18.03 -33.71
CA ARG A 59 -28.84 -17.01 -33.71
C ARG A 59 -29.42 -15.63 -34.02
N ALA A 60 -30.31 -15.50 -35.00
CA ALA A 60 -30.92 -14.21 -35.32
C ALA A 60 -31.79 -13.66 -34.16
N GLY A 61 -32.56 -14.52 -33.50
CA GLY A 61 -33.34 -14.18 -32.30
C GLY A 61 -32.47 -13.71 -31.15
N GLN A 62 -31.33 -14.37 -30.92
CA GLN A 62 -30.36 -14.05 -29.88
C GLN A 62 -29.77 -12.64 -29.96
N TYR A 63 -29.77 -12.03 -31.15
CA TYR A 63 -29.26 -10.69 -31.38
C TYR A 63 -30.37 -9.66 -31.63
N SER A 64 -31.64 -10.05 -31.65
CA SER A 64 -32.78 -9.15 -31.90
C SER A 64 -32.87 -8.00 -30.87
N ALA A 65 -32.52 -8.27 -29.60
CA ALA A 65 -32.50 -7.29 -28.51
C ALA A 65 -31.44 -6.20 -28.68
N ALA A 66 -30.41 -6.42 -29.52
CA ALA A 66 -29.30 -5.50 -29.70
C ALA A 66 -29.52 -4.44 -30.80
N GLY A 67 -30.59 -4.51 -31.61
CA GLY A 67 -30.68 -3.64 -32.80
C GLY A 67 -32.02 -3.51 -33.52
N GLY A 68 -33.14 -4.05 -33.02
CA GLY A 68 -34.47 -3.63 -33.47
C GLY A 68 -34.88 -4.03 -34.90
N TYR A 69 -34.53 -5.24 -35.36
CA TYR A 69 -35.02 -5.75 -36.64
C TYR A 69 -36.41 -6.38 -36.54
N ASN A 70 -37.19 -6.23 -37.62
CA ASN A 70 -38.51 -6.82 -37.72
C ASN A 70 -38.40 -8.32 -38.03
N LYS A 71 -38.91 -9.16 -37.11
CA LYS A 71 -39.01 -10.63 -37.25
C LYS A 71 -39.53 -11.07 -38.62
N ALA A 72 -40.48 -10.32 -39.20
CA ALA A 72 -41.06 -10.63 -40.50
C ALA A 72 -40.05 -10.49 -41.66
N ASP A 73 -39.12 -9.52 -41.60
CA ASP A 73 -38.09 -9.34 -42.64
C ASP A 73 -37.04 -10.46 -42.58
N VAL A 74 -36.62 -10.85 -41.38
CA VAL A 74 -35.68 -11.97 -41.20
C VAL A 74 -36.29 -13.28 -41.67
N LYS A 75 -37.55 -13.54 -41.27
CA LYS A 75 -38.32 -14.70 -41.71
C LYS A 75 -38.40 -14.77 -43.23
N MET A 76 -38.82 -13.68 -43.89
CA MET A 76 -38.90 -13.61 -45.34
C MET A 76 -37.57 -13.93 -46.04
N ARG A 77 -36.44 -13.42 -45.52
CA ARG A 77 -35.11 -13.64 -46.11
C ARG A 77 -34.62 -15.07 -45.96
N PHE A 78 -34.86 -15.69 -44.81
CA PHE A 78 -34.46 -17.08 -44.55
C PHE A 78 -35.34 -18.06 -45.33
N THR A 79 -36.66 -17.84 -45.37
CA THR A 79 -37.57 -18.61 -46.21
C THR A 79 -37.20 -18.49 -47.70
N ALA A 80 -36.87 -17.28 -48.19
CA ALA A 80 -36.45 -17.09 -49.57
C ALA A 80 -35.11 -17.78 -49.91
N ALA A 81 -34.20 -17.92 -48.94
CA ALA A 81 -32.95 -18.66 -49.12
C ALA A 81 -33.20 -20.16 -49.23
N LEU A 82 -34.14 -20.68 -48.45
CA LEU A 82 -34.57 -22.09 -48.48
C LEU A 82 -35.28 -22.47 -49.78
N VAL A 83 -36.09 -21.56 -50.34
CA VAL A 83 -36.79 -21.79 -51.63
C VAL A 83 -35.82 -21.82 -52.82
N ARG A 84 -34.63 -21.21 -52.70
CA ARG A 84 -33.61 -21.24 -53.76
C ARG A 84 -32.73 -22.51 -53.74
N SER A 85 -32.72 -23.26 -52.63
CA SER A 85 -31.98 -24.53 -52.52
C SER A 85 -32.83 -25.74 -52.93
N ASN A 86 -34.16 -25.63 -52.99
CA ASN A 86 -35.07 -26.74 -53.27
C ASN A 86 -35.92 -26.52 -54.56
N GLU A 87 -35.49 -27.10 -55.68
CA GLU A 87 -36.35 -27.29 -56.87
C GLU A 87 -37.11 -28.62 -56.88
N SER A 88 -36.93 -29.50 -55.88
CA SER A 88 -37.61 -30.80 -55.83
C SER A 88 -37.87 -31.24 -54.39
N ASP A 89 -39.10 -31.71 -54.14
CA ASP A 89 -39.65 -32.25 -52.88
C ASP A 89 -40.17 -31.25 -51.83
N LYS A 90 -41.43 -30.85 -52.06
CA LYS A 90 -42.32 -30.32 -51.03
C LYS A 90 -43.10 -31.45 -50.36
N SER A 91 -42.59 -32.05 -49.28
CA SER A 91 -43.48 -32.58 -48.23
C SER A 91 -42.73 -33.00 -46.97
N SER A 92 -42.95 -32.24 -45.90
CA SER A 92 -43.08 -32.65 -44.48
C SER A 92 -42.52 -31.62 -43.50
N PHE A 93 -41.81 -30.61 -43.99
CA PHE A 93 -41.21 -29.56 -43.15
C PHE A 93 -42.06 -28.28 -43.08
N ASP A 94 -42.49 -27.92 -41.87
CA ASP A 94 -43.15 -26.63 -41.61
C ASP A 94 -42.10 -25.55 -41.30
N VAL A 95 -41.72 -24.83 -42.36
CA VAL A 95 -40.76 -23.71 -42.32
C VAL A 95 -41.17 -22.65 -41.30
N ASP A 96 -42.48 -22.41 -41.14
CA ASP A 96 -42.99 -21.40 -40.22
C ASP A 96 -42.79 -21.87 -38.78
N GLU A 97 -43.20 -23.10 -38.45
CA GLU A 97 -43.05 -23.64 -37.10
C GLU A 97 -41.58 -23.65 -36.65
N VAL A 98 -40.67 -24.10 -37.51
CA VAL A 98 -39.25 -24.24 -37.15
C VAL A 98 -38.54 -22.89 -37.04
N PHE A 99 -38.89 -21.92 -37.88
CA PHE A 99 -38.41 -20.55 -37.71
C PHE A 99 -38.94 -19.93 -36.41
N GLU A 100 -40.22 -20.10 -36.12
CA GLU A 100 -40.85 -19.53 -34.91
C GLU A 100 -40.26 -20.13 -33.63
N LEU A 101 -40.03 -21.44 -33.60
CA LEU A 101 -39.39 -22.14 -32.48
C LEU A 101 -37.97 -21.61 -32.26
N GLY A 102 -37.12 -21.63 -33.29
CA GLY A 102 -35.74 -21.15 -33.18
C GLY A 102 -35.69 -19.67 -32.81
N TRP A 103 -36.50 -18.83 -33.43
CA TRP A 103 -36.55 -17.40 -33.11
C TRP A 103 -36.97 -17.15 -31.66
N THR A 104 -38.02 -17.82 -31.18
CA THR A 104 -38.55 -17.62 -29.83
C THR A 104 -37.53 -18.06 -28.78
N GLU A 105 -36.93 -19.25 -28.95
CA GLU A 105 -35.86 -19.71 -28.07
C GLU A 105 -34.63 -18.79 -28.13
N GLY A 106 -34.34 -18.21 -29.30
CA GLY A 106 -33.24 -17.26 -29.46
C GLY A 106 -33.49 -15.95 -28.71
N VAL A 107 -34.71 -15.43 -28.77
CA VAL A 107 -35.15 -14.25 -28.01
C VAL A 107 -35.13 -14.53 -26.51
N GLU A 108 -35.49 -15.74 -26.08
CA GLU A 108 -35.49 -16.17 -24.68
C GLU A 108 -34.06 -16.48 -24.17
N THR A 109 -33.10 -16.75 -25.05
CA THR A 109 -31.69 -17.05 -24.72
C THR A 109 -30.69 -16.06 -25.35
N PRO A 110 -30.83 -14.73 -25.14
CA PRO A 110 -30.07 -13.74 -25.88
C PRO A 110 -28.55 -13.90 -25.69
N LYS A 111 -27.80 -14.03 -26.78
CA LYS A 111 -26.32 -13.96 -26.78
C LYS A 111 -25.88 -12.51 -26.81
N GLY A 112 -26.02 -11.89 -25.65
CA GLY A 112 -25.51 -10.58 -25.29
C GLY A 112 -25.96 -10.31 -23.86
N LEU A 113 -25.02 -10.05 -22.95
CA LEU A 113 -25.27 -9.80 -21.52
C LEU A 113 -26.53 -8.95 -21.28
N THR A 114 -27.65 -9.61 -20.97
CA THR A 114 -28.72 -9.03 -20.17
C THR A 114 -28.19 -8.96 -18.75
N MET A 115 -27.46 -7.89 -18.46
CA MET A 115 -27.23 -7.49 -17.08
C MET A 115 -28.60 -7.09 -16.53
N SER A 116 -29.27 -8.00 -15.83
CA SER A 116 -30.34 -7.58 -14.93
C SER A 116 -29.71 -6.61 -13.91
N GLU A 117 -30.43 -5.56 -13.54
CA GLU A 117 -30.04 -4.66 -12.45
C GLU A 117 -30.00 -5.50 -11.15
N GLY A 118 -28.85 -6.13 -10.88
CA GLY A 118 -28.70 -7.07 -9.76
C GLY A 118 -27.51 -8.04 -9.83
N ASN A 119 -26.83 -8.23 -10.97
CA ASN A 119 -25.67 -9.14 -11.00
C ASN A 119 -24.44 -8.53 -10.32
N SER A 120 -23.80 -9.31 -9.45
CA SER A 120 -22.58 -8.92 -8.75
C SER A 120 -21.42 -8.79 -9.76
N LEU A 121 -20.44 -7.91 -9.47
CA LEU A 121 -19.23 -7.79 -10.28
C LEU A 121 -18.52 -9.15 -10.43
N THR A 122 -18.59 -9.99 -9.40
CA THR A 122 -18.02 -11.34 -9.36
C THR A 122 -18.64 -12.26 -10.42
N ASP A 123 -19.97 -12.20 -10.59
CA ASP A 123 -20.69 -13.01 -11.59
C ASP A 123 -20.30 -12.58 -13.01
N THR A 124 -20.14 -11.27 -13.20
CA THR A 124 -19.70 -10.69 -14.48
C THR A 124 -18.30 -11.17 -14.85
N ILE A 125 -17.40 -11.24 -13.88
CA ILE A 125 -16.03 -11.74 -14.08
C ILE A 125 -16.05 -13.24 -14.42
N GLN A 126 -16.88 -14.02 -13.72
CA GLN A 126 -17.07 -15.45 -14.00
C GLN A 126 -17.57 -15.70 -15.43
N ASP A 127 -18.56 -14.93 -15.87
CA ASP A 127 -19.10 -15.02 -17.22
C ASP A 127 -18.04 -14.69 -18.27
N LEU A 128 -17.26 -13.63 -18.06
CA LEU A 128 -16.16 -13.26 -18.95
C LEU A 128 -15.04 -14.30 -18.98
N ALA A 129 -14.78 -14.98 -17.86
CA ALA A 129 -13.80 -16.05 -17.77
C ALA A 129 -14.19 -17.25 -18.62
N SER A 130 -15.48 -17.56 -18.72
CA SER A 130 -16.00 -18.68 -19.51
C SER A 130 -15.90 -18.48 -21.04
N LEU A 131 -15.71 -17.24 -21.52
CA LEU A 131 -15.61 -16.95 -22.95
C LEU A 131 -14.29 -17.41 -23.56
N THR A 132 -14.27 -17.67 -24.87
CA THR A 132 -13.01 -17.87 -25.60
C THR A 132 -12.22 -16.55 -25.71
N ASP A 133 -10.92 -16.62 -25.99
CA ASP A 133 -10.06 -15.42 -26.13
C ASP A 133 -10.57 -14.43 -27.19
N ILE A 134 -11.08 -14.96 -28.31
CA ILE A 134 -11.59 -14.15 -29.42
C ILE A 134 -12.92 -13.46 -29.05
N GLU A 135 -13.77 -14.14 -28.28
CA GLU A 135 -15.04 -13.58 -27.81
C GLU A 135 -14.80 -12.52 -26.73
N TYR A 136 -13.90 -12.79 -25.78
CA TYR A 136 -13.50 -11.83 -24.77
C TYR A 136 -12.85 -10.57 -25.36
N GLU A 137 -11.94 -10.72 -26.33
CA GLU A 137 -11.27 -9.59 -27.00
C GLU A 137 -12.26 -8.60 -27.63
N LYS A 138 -13.36 -9.10 -28.18
CA LYS A 138 -14.40 -8.28 -28.83
C LYS A 138 -15.22 -7.45 -27.85
N ILE A 139 -15.41 -7.94 -26.63
CA ILE A 139 -16.32 -7.31 -25.66
C ILE A 139 -15.61 -6.64 -24.48
N ARG A 140 -14.34 -6.96 -24.21
CA ARG A 140 -13.61 -6.45 -23.02
C ARG A 140 -13.60 -4.94 -22.89
N LYS A 141 -13.53 -4.19 -24.01
CA LYS A 141 -13.52 -2.72 -24.00
C LYS A 141 -14.90 -2.14 -23.63
N SER A 142 -15.98 -2.76 -24.10
CA SER A 142 -17.33 -2.31 -23.80
C SER A 142 -17.75 -2.70 -22.39
N VAL A 143 -17.39 -3.90 -21.94
CA VAL A 143 -17.68 -4.39 -20.59
C VAL A 143 -16.88 -3.61 -19.54
N ALA A 144 -15.57 -3.42 -19.74
CA ALA A 144 -14.75 -2.59 -18.87
C ALA A 144 -15.32 -1.17 -18.70
N ARG A 145 -15.84 -0.58 -19.78
CA ARG A 145 -16.51 0.74 -19.75
C ARG A 145 -17.82 0.70 -18.95
N LYS A 146 -18.62 -0.36 -19.07
CA LYS A 146 -19.90 -0.53 -18.36
C LYS A 146 -19.72 -0.72 -16.86
N ILE A 147 -18.72 -1.50 -16.44
CA ILE A 147 -18.43 -1.79 -15.03
C ILE A 147 -17.50 -0.75 -14.37
N GLY A 148 -17.10 0.31 -15.10
CA GLY A 148 -16.23 1.35 -14.56
C GLY A 148 -14.79 0.91 -14.28
N MET A 149 -14.28 -0.10 -14.99
CA MET A 149 -12.95 -0.66 -14.78
C MET A 149 -12.02 -0.39 -15.98
N ARG A 150 -10.69 -0.36 -15.76
CA ARG A 150 -9.73 -0.37 -16.88
C ARG A 150 -9.77 -1.71 -17.59
N VAL A 151 -9.66 -1.70 -18.91
CA VAL A 151 -9.55 -2.93 -19.73
C VAL A 151 -8.42 -3.83 -19.21
N SER A 152 -7.28 -3.25 -18.83
CA SER A 152 -6.16 -4.01 -18.27
C SER A 152 -6.41 -4.61 -16.88
N THR A 153 -7.32 -4.04 -16.09
CA THR A 153 -7.74 -4.62 -14.81
C THR A 153 -8.76 -5.72 -15.04
N LEU A 154 -9.69 -5.54 -15.99
CA LEU A 154 -10.61 -6.58 -16.43
C LEU A 154 -9.85 -7.79 -17.00
N ASP A 155 -8.83 -7.55 -17.83
CA ASP A 155 -7.96 -8.60 -18.38
C ASP A 155 -7.25 -9.40 -17.29
N GLN A 156 -6.83 -8.75 -16.21
CA GLN A 156 -6.18 -9.41 -15.08
C GLN A 156 -7.15 -10.25 -14.28
N GLU A 157 -8.36 -9.75 -14.09
CA GLU A 157 -9.38 -10.38 -13.27
C GLU A 157 -10.02 -11.58 -13.98
N VAL A 158 -10.30 -11.45 -15.27
CA VAL A 158 -10.74 -12.56 -16.14
C VAL A 158 -9.65 -13.63 -16.24
N LYS A 159 -8.38 -13.23 -16.37
CA LYS A 159 -7.26 -14.17 -16.36
C LYS A 159 -7.12 -14.88 -15.02
N ARG A 160 -7.30 -14.17 -13.90
CA ARG A 160 -7.28 -14.74 -12.54
C ARG A 160 -8.39 -15.78 -12.38
N GLN A 161 -9.59 -15.46 -12.83
CA GLN A 161 -10.74 -16.35 -12.72
C GLN A 161 -10.60 -17.60 -13.59
N ARG A 162 -10.11 -17.47 -14.84
CA ARG A 162 -9.81 -18.64 -15.71
C ARG A 162 -8.80 -19.61 -15.10
N GLN A 163 -7.85 -19.10 -14.32
CA GLN A 163 -6.85 -19.93 -13.63
C GLN A 163 -7.45 -20.70 -12.45
N ILE A 164 -8.43 -20.10 -11.77
CA ILE A 164 -9.20 -20.77 -10.71
C ILE A 164 -10.05 -21.89 -11.32
N ASP A 165 -10.77 -21.59 -12.42
CA ASP A 165 -11.70 -22.52 -13.06
C ASP A 165 -10.99 -23.73 -13.71
N SER A 166 -9.73 -23.57 -14.14
CA SER A 166 -8.95 -24.67 -14.72
C SER A 166 -8.43 -25.70 -13.71
N GLY A 167 -8.77 -25.57 -12.41
CA GLY A 167 -8.27 -26.46 -11.36
C GLY A 167 -6.75 -26.35 -11.14
N ASP A 168 -6.15 -25.29 -11.67
CA ASP A 168 -4.73 -24.98 -11.56
C ASP A 168 -4.56 -24.15 -10.27
N GLU A 169 -4.81 -24.77 -9.10
CA GLU A 169 -4.54 -24.18 -7.78
C GLU A 169 -3.04 -23.87 -7.54
N GLY A 170 -2.18 -24.06 -8.56
CA GLY A 170 -0.80 -23.62 -8.57
C GLY A 170 -0.60 -22.27 -9.25
N GLN A 171 -0.50 -21.20 -8.47
CA GLN A 171 0.20 -19.96 -8.84
C GLN A 171 -0.47 -19.02 -9.87
N ALA A 172 -1.66 -18.52 -9.58
CA ALA A 172 -2.14 -17.29 -10.22
C ALA A 172 -1.29 -16.08 -9.74
N GLY A 173 -0.39 -15.58 -10.59
CA GLY A 173 0.16 -14.22 -10.47
C GLY A 173 1.40 -14.01 -9.58
N ALA A 174 2.07 -15.07 -9.10
CA ALA A 174 3.38 -14.91 -8.51
C ALA A 174 4.37 -14.49 -9.61
N ASP A 175 4.88 -13.26 -9.54
CA ASP A 175 6.16 -12.95 -10.17
C ASP A 175 7.13 -14.03 -9.68
N LYS A 176 7.62 -14.90 -10.58
CA LYS A 176 8.49 -16.05 -10.25
C LYS A 176 9.74 -15.64 -9.48
N ARG A 177 10.04 -14.33 -9.45
CA ARG A 177 11.04 -13.70 -8.60
C ARG A 177 10.88 -14.02 -7.10
N TRP A 178 9.65 -14.23 -6.61
CA TRP A 178 9.40 -14.48 -5.18
C TRP A 178 8.45 -15.66 -4.98
N THR A 179 9.01 -16.86 -4.87
CA THR A 179 8.29 -18.08 -4.49
C THR A 179 8.82 -18.58 -3.14
N TYR A 180 7.91 -18.88 -2.22
CA TYR A 180 8.23 -19.38 -0.89
C TYR A 180 7.50 -20.71 -0.68
N GLY A 181 8.22 -21.72 -0.23
CA GLY A 181 7.59 -22.94 0.25
C GLY A 181 6.86 -22.67 1.57
N LEU A 182 5.82 -23.45 1.86
CA LEU A 182 5.23 -23.47 3.20
C LEU A 182 5.98 -24.51 4.03
N TRP A 183 6.44 -24.14 5.22
CA TRP A 183 7.02 -25.11 6.14
C TRP A 183 5.95 -26.13 6.57
N PRO A 184 6.27 -27.44 6.61
CA PRO A 184 5.27 -28.49 6.82
C PRO A 184 4.70 -28.49 8.23
N GLU A 185 5.53 -28.18 9.23
CA GLU A 185 5.18 -28.23 10.65
C GLU A 185 4.84 -26.84 11.19
N GLU A 186 4.17 -26.80 12.33
CA GLU A 186 3.99 -25.56 13.09
C GLU A 186 5.36 -25.02 13.53
N VAL A 187 5.48 -23.70 13.57
CA VAL A 187 6.74 -23.02 13.90
C VAL A 187 6.55 -22.28 15.22
N SER A 188 7.43 -22.53 16.19
CA SER A 188 7.50 -21.74 17.42
C SER A 188 8.00 -20.32 17.10
N GLY A 189 7.30 -19.30 17.59
CA GLY A 189 7.69 -17.91 17.36
C GLY A 189 9.01 -17.53 18.04
N GLU A 190 9.23 -18.04 19.24
CA GLU A 190 10.46 -17.84 20.01
C GLU A 190 11.68 -18.46 19.31
N ASP A 191 11.57 -19.71 18.85
CA ASP A 191 12.65 -20.39 18.12
C ASP A 191 12.91 -19.72 16.77
N LEU A 192 11.85 -19.24 16.11
CA LEU A 192 11.96 -18.54 14.84
C LEU A 192 12.74 -17.22 15.00
N LEU A 193 12.41 -16.43 16.02
CA LEU A 193 13.12 -15.18 16.29
C LEU A 193 14.56 -15.42 16.73
N ASP A 194 14.85 -16.49 17.50
CA ASP A 194 16.22 -16.89 17.83
C ASP A 194 17.02 -17.27 16.58
N GLU A 195 16.42 -18.01 15.64
CA GLU A 195 17.07 -18.38 14.38
C GLU A 195 17.34 -17.15 13.49
N ILE A 196 16.40 -16.20 13.42
CA ILE A 196 16.55 -14.92 12.74
C ILE A 196 17.68 -14.09 13.37
N LEU A 197 17.69 -14.00 14.70
CA LEU A 197 18.71 -13.28 15.45
C LEU A 197 20.10 -13.88 15.23
N SER A 198 20.21 -15.22 15.23
CA SER A 198 21.45 -15.92 14.95
C SER A 198 21.99 -15.58 13.56
N VAL A 199 21.11 -15.56 12.55
CA VAL A 199 21.48 -15.13 11.18
C VAL A 199 21.97 -13.68 11.18
N LEU A 200 21.29 -12.77 11.88
CA LEU A 200 21.71 -11.37 11.96
C LEU A 200 23.07 -11.23 12.65
N GLN A 201 23.27 -11.83 13.82
CA GLN A 201 24.52 -11.78 14.60
C GLN A 201 25.71 -12.37 13.83
N LYS A 202 25.46 -13.39 13.01
CA LYS A 202 26.49 -14.03 12.18
C LYS A 202 27.12 -13.08 11.16
N TYR A 203 26.36 -12.10 10.67
CA TYR A 203 26.76 -11.23 9.55
C TYR A 203 26.84 -9.74 9.91
N VAL A 204 26.24 -9.31 11.02
CA VAL A 204 26.06 -7.90 11.38
C VAL A 204 26.62 -7.62 12.77
N ILE A 205 27.51 -6.62 12.86
CA ILE A 205 27.91 -6.00 14.14
C ILE A 205 26.98 -4.83 14.42
N ALA A 206 26.09 -5.01 15.39
CA ALA A 206 25.26 -3.95 15.95
C ALA A 206 24.96 -4.29 17.41
N ASP A 207 24.32 -3.37 18.13
CA ASP A 207 23.88 -3.67 19.48
C ASP A 207 22.64 -4.55 19.47
N ASN A 208 22.50 -5.35 20.53
CA ASN A 208 21.42 -6.32 20.67
C ASN A 208 20.04 -5.71 20.46
N ALA A 209 19.79 -4.50 20.99
CA ALA A 209 18.53 -3.77 20.75
C ALA A 209 18.22 -3.57 19.25
N THR A 210 19.23 -3.21 18.44
CA THR A 210 19.09 -3.06 16.99
C THR A 210 18.78 -4.41 16.34
N LEU A 211 19.46 -5.48 16.74
CA LEU A 211 19.28 -6.81 16.14
C LEU A 211 17.93 -7.43 16.52
N TYR A 212 17.48 -7.27 17.77
CA TYR A 212 16.16 -7.73 18.22
C TYR A 212 15.05 -7.03 17.43
N THR A 213 15.15 -5.70 17.33
CA THR A 213 14.20 -4.88 16.58
C THR A 213 14.18 -5.25 15.10
N ALA A 214 15.34 -5.45 14.48
CA ALA A 214 15.44 -5.90 13.09
C ALA A 214 14.84 -7.29 12.86
N SER A 215 14.95 -8.19 13.86
CA SER A 215 14.39 -9.55 13.80
C SER A 215 12.86 -9.51 13.73
N VAL A 216 12.24 -8.75 14.64
CA VAL A 216 10.78 -8.60 14.69
C VAL A 216 10.27 -7.80 13.49
N TRP A 217 10.97 -6.76 13.06
CA TRP A 217 10.61 -6.00 11.86
C TRP A 217 10.64 -6.88 10.60
N ALA A 218 11.58 -7.84 10.49
CA ALA A 218 11.59 -8.77 9.36
C ALA A 218 10.31 -9.62 9.31
N ILE A 219 9.82 -10.10 10.45
CA ILE A 219 8.53 -10.82 10.55
C ILE A 219 7.36 -9.93 10.13
N LEU A 220 7.35 -8.66 10.52
CA LEU A 220 6.28 -7.71 10.14
C LEU A 220 6.08 -7.65 8.63
N THR A 221 7.13 -7.81 7.83
CA THR A 221 7.01 -7.83 6.36
C THR A 221 6.12 -8.96 5.84
N TRP A 222 6.03 -10.07 6.57
CA TRP A 222 5.19 -11.22 6.23
C TRP A 222 3.73 -11.02 6.62
N LEU A 223 3.50 -10.23 7.67
CA LEU A 223 2.20 -9.84 8.22
C LEU A 223 1.67 -8.50 7.67
N ALA A 224 2.37 -7.91 6.70
CA ALA A 224 2.05 -6.59 6.16
C ALA A 224 0.62 -6.48 5.56
N ASP A 225 -0.02 -7.59 5.22
CA ASP A 225 -1.41 -7.62 4.73
C ASP A 225 -2.43 -7.46 5.88
N TYR A 226 -2.03 -7.73 7.12
CA TYR A 226 -2.84 -7.70 8.35
C TYR A 226 -2.53 -6.51 9.27
N ALA A 227 -1.43 -5.79 9.03
CA ALA A 227 -1.03 -4.63 9.84
C ALA A 227 -1.82 -3.36 9.49
N THR A 228 -2.11 -2.49 10.45
CA THR A 228 -2.70 -1.16 10.22
C THR A 228 -1.63 -0.07 10.01
N VAL A 229 -0.46 -0.26 10.62
CA VAL A 229 0.72 0.60 10.54
C VAL A 229 1.94 -0.20 10.07
N LEU A 230 2.73 0.40 9.17
CA LEU A 230 4.01 -0.12 8.71
C LEU A 230 5.12 0.92 8.98
N PRO A 231 5.79 0.85 10.15
CA PRO A 231 6.92 1.70 10.44
C PRO A 231 8.06 1.47 9.45
N ILE A 232 8.72 2.55 9.06
CA ILE A 232 9.93 2.50 8.22
C ILE A 232 11.09 2.02 9.09
N ALA A 233 11.78 0.94 8.70
CA ALA A 233 13.05 0.58 9.34
C ALA A 233 14.14 1.56 8.90
N MET A 234 14.56 2.47 9.79
CA MET A 234 15.59 3.47 9.49
C MET A 234 16.95 3.01 10.02
N ILE A 235 17.79 2.50 9.13
CA ILE A 235 19.16 2.08 9.43
C ILE A 235 20.07 3.30 9.35
N THR A 236 20.47 3.82 10.52
CA THR A 236 21.35 5.00 10.62
C THR A 236 22.72 4.63 11.19
N ALA A 237 23.72 5.45 10.90
CA ALA A 237 25.05 5.34 11.50
C ALA A 237 25.71 6.72 11.60
N PRO A 238 26.64 6.94 12.55
CA PRO A 238 27.39 8.18 12.67
C PRO A 238 28.37 8.39 11.49
N GLU A 239 28.91 7.30 10.94
CA GLU A 239 29.95 7.33 9.90
C GLU A 239 29.74 6.27 8.79
N LYS A 240 30.60 6.36 7.75
CA LYS A 240 30.74 5.33 6.71
C LYS A 240 31.29 4.03 7.30
N ALA A 241 31.14 2.92 6.55
CA ALA A 241 31.70 1.61 6.88
C ALA A 241 31.22 0.97 8.22
N CYS A 242 30.04 1.35 8.72
CA CYS A 242 29.42 0.74 9.90
C CYS A 242 28.50 -0.46 9.58
N GLY A 243 28.61 -1.08 8.39
CA GLY A 243 27.82 -2.27 8.05
C GLY A 243 26.34 -2.05 7.68
N LYS A 244 25.88 -0.81 7.49
CA LYS A 244 24.48 -0.48 7.13
C LYS A 244 23.93 -1.29 5.95
N THR A 245 24.65 -1.30 4.83
CA THR A 245 24.27 -2.08 3.63
C THR A 245 24.20 -3.58 3.92
N VAL A 246 25.05 -4.10 4.81
CA VAL A 246 25.03 -5.52 5.20
C VAL A 246 23.75 -5.81 5.98
N LEU A 247 23.40 -4.99 6.98
CA LEU A 247 22.14 -5.15 7.71
C LEU A 247 20.94 -5.06 6.76
N LEU A 248 20.89 -4.06 5.87
CA LEU A 248 19.82 -3.90 4.89
C LEU A 248 19.69 -5.15 3.98
N SER A 249 20.81 -5.71 3.52
CA SER A 249 20.82 -6.92 2.69
C SER A 249 20.42 -8.18 3.44
N VAL A 250 20.82 -8.34 4.71
CA VAL A 250 20.41 -9.48 5.55
C VAL A 250 18.91 -9.40 5.83
N MET A 251 18.40 -8.23 6.28
CA MET A 251 16.97 -7.99 6.46
C MET A 251 16.19 -8.27 5.18
N GLY A 252 16.73 -7.87 4.02
CA GLY A 252 16.12 -8.16 2.73
C GLY A 252 15.99 -9.66 2.44
N LYS A 253 16.94 -10.50 2.84
CA LYS A 253 16.82 -11.95 2.65
C LYS A 253 15.83 -12.63 3.61
N LEU A 254 15.48 -11.95 4.70
CA LEU A 254 14.51 -12.40 5.70
C LEU A 254 13.11 -11.81 5.50
N SER A 255 12.95 -10.90 4.53
CA SER A 255 11.70 -10.18 4.27
C SER A 255 10.84 -10.83 3.18
N LYS A 256 9.52 -10.62 3.23
CA LYS A 256 8.60 -10.97 2.15
C LYS A 256 8.79 -10.06 0.93
N LYS A 257 8.93 -10.65 -0.25
CA LYS A 257 9.07 -9.98 -1.56
C LYS A 257 10.10 -8.83 -1.55
N PRO A 258 11.38 -9.07 -1.22
CA PRO A 258 12.35 -7.99 -1.12
C PRO A 258 12.65 -7.38 -2.49
N LEU A 259 12.68 -6.05 -2.52
CA LEU A 259 13.12 -5.26 -3.66
C LEU A 259 14.14 -4.23 -3.20
N GLN A 260 15.42 -4.54 -3.42
CA GLN A 260 16.51 -3.62 -3.11
C GLN A 260 16.80 -2.68 -4.28
N ALA A 261 16.91 -1.39 -4.00
CA ALA A 261 17.22 -0.35 -4.96
C ALA A 261 18.27 0.60 -4.37
N ALA A 262 19.32 0.90 -5.15
CA ALA A 262 20.31 1.91 -4.79
C ALA A 262 19.72 3.33 -4.87
N ASN A 263 18.85 3.57 -5.85
CA ASN A 263 17.96 4.72 -5.90
C ASN A 263 16.64 4.32 -6.58
N ILE A 264 15.60 5.12 -6.41
CA ILE A 264 14.33 4.93 -7.11
C ILE A 264 13.68 6.28 -7.37
N THR A 265 13.21 6.52 -8.59
CA THR A 265 12.47 7.77 -8.87
C THR A 265 11.11 7.74 -8.18
N SER A 266 10.57 8.92 -7.85
CA SER A 266 9.20 9.01 -7.33
C SER A 266 8.18 8.35 -8.25
N ALA A 267 8.34 8.51 -9.57
CA ALA A 267 7.49 7.93 -10.60
C ALA A 267 7.52 6.41 -10.65
N THR A 268 8.68 5.81 -10.42
CA THR A 268 8.85 4.35 -10.37
C THR A 268 8.35 3.80 -9.03
N ALA A 269 8.64 4.48 -7.93
CA ALA A 269 8.33 4.03 -6.58
C ALA A 269 6.85 3.69 -6.40
N PHE A 270 5.94 4.65 -6.63
CA PHE A 270 4.51 4.39 -6.42
C PHE A 270 3.94 3.34 -7.39
N ARG A 271 4.48 3.23 -8.62
CA ARG A 271 3.99 2.23 -9.60
C ARG A 271 4.44 0.81 -9.24
N VAL A 272 5.66 0.68 -8.75
CA VAL A 272 6.20 -0.60 -8.29
C VAL A 272 5.51 -1.04 -7.00
N ILE A 273 5.29 -0.12 -6.06
CA ILE A 273 4.57 -0.42 -4.83
C ILE A 273 3.13 -0.85 -5.16
N ASP A 274 2.39 -0.06 -5.94
CA ASP A 274 1.02 -0.40 -6.35
C ASP A 274 0.93 -1.74 -7.07
N ARG A 275 1.93 -2.07 -7.90
CA ARG A 275 1.93 -3.31 -8.68
C ARG A 275 2.29 -4.56 -7.88
N PHE A 276 3.27 -4.47 -6.98
CA PHE A 276 3.90 -5.65 -6.38
C PHE A 276 3.78 -5.73 -4.86
N MET A 277 3.51 -4.61 -4.19
CA MET A 277 3.60 -4.43 -2.74
C MET A 277 4.86 -5.10 -2.15
N PRO A 278 6.07 -4.77 -2.64
CA PRO A 278 7.30 -5.42 -2.23
C PRO A 278 7.77 -4.87 -0.87
N THR A 279 8.65 -5.60 -0.17
CA THR A 279 9.46 -4.95 0.86
C THR A 279 10.52 -4.08 0.18
N LEU A 280 10.32 -2.77 0.20
CA LEU A 280 11.21 -1.82 -0.47
C LEU A 280 12.43 -1.54 0.41
N LEU A 281 13.63 -1.81 -0.12
CA LEU A 281 14.90 -1.61 0.59
C LEU A 281 15.70 -0.55 -0.17
N VAL A 282 15.95 0.59 0.47
CA VAL A 282 16.62 1.75 -0.12
C VAL A 282 17.94 1.98 0.58
N ASP A 283 19.04 1.89 -0.16
CA ASP A 283 20.38 2.21 0.37
C ASP A 283 20.79 3.65 0.03
N GLU A 284 21.83 4.16 0.70
CA GLU A 284 22.41 5.50 0.48
C GLU A 284 21.40 6.65 0.46
N ALA A 285 20.33 6.54 1.24
CA ALA A 285 19.22 7.46 1.19
C ALA A 285 19.61 8.90 1.61
N ASP A 286 20.65 9.04 2.43
CA ASP A 286 21.21 10.34 2.82
C ASP A 286 21.72 11.16 1.63
N THR A 287 22.05 10.50 0.51
CA THR A 287 22.60 11.16 -0.68
C THR A 287 21.54 11.88 -1.53
N PHE A 288 20.25 11.53 -1.40
CA PHE A 288 19.21 12.06 -2.29
C PHE A 288 17.88 12.40 -1.62
N MET A 289 17.60 11.92 -0.41
CA MET A 289 16.28 12.09 0.21
C MET A 289 15.95 13.53 0.60
N SER A 290 16.95 14.33 0.99
CA SER A 290 16.78 15.75 1.34
C SER A 290 16.27 16.59 0.17
N GLU A 291 16.69 16.26 -1.06
CA GLU A 291 16.30 16.95 -2.28
C GLU A 291 15.00 16.38 -2.88
N GLN A 292 14.73 15.08 -2.65
CA GLN A 292 13.56 14.38 -3.21
C GLN A 292 12.33 14.41 -2.29
N LYS A 293 11.77 15.61 -2.09
CA LYS A 293 10.55 15.80 -1.26
C LYS A 293 9.36 14.95 -1.73
N GLN A 294 9.18 14.76 -3.04
CA GLN A 294 8.10 13.92 -3.57
C GLN A 294 8.28 12.44 -3.22
N LEU A 295 9.51 11.93 -3.28
CA LEU A 295 9.80 10.54 -2.90
C LEU A 295 9.59 10.35 -1.41
N THR A 296 10.05 11.29 -0.60
CA THR A 296 9.78 11.31 0.85
C THR A 296 8.28 11.27 1.14
N GLY A 297 7.47 12.06 0.43
CA GLY A 297 6.02 12.03 0.55
C GLY A 297 5.39 10.67 0.22
N ILE A 298 5.87 9.99 -0.82
CA ILE A 298 5.42 8.64 -1.21
C ILE A 298 5.79 7.61 -0.15
N ILE A 299 7.01 7.69 0.40
CA ILE A 299 7.49 6.79 1.45
C ILE A 299 6.66 6.98 2.73
N ASN A 300 6.45 8.23 3.14
CA ASN A 300 5.70 8.58 4.35
C ASN A 300 4.20 8.23 4.25
N SER A 301 3.57 8.34 3.08
CA SER A 301 2.13 8.04 2.95
C SER A 301 1.84 6.56 3.19
N GLY A 302 2.79 5.68 2.88
CA GLY A 302 2.64 4.24 3.10
C GLY A 302 2.81 3.77 4.55
N HIS A 303 2.82 4.68 5.52
CA HIS A 303 2.94 4.39 6.95
C HIS A 303 1.63 3.85 7.55
N THR A 304 0.49 4.49 7.26
CA THR A 304 -0.82 4.12 7.79
C THR A 304 -1.72 3.67 6.65
N ARG A 305 -2.33 2.49 6.79
CA ARG A 305 -3.04 1.78 5.71
C ARG A 305 -4.08 2.62 5.00
N ASP A 306 -4.94 3.29 5.77
CA ASP A 306 -6.06 4.06 5.23
C ASP A 306 -5.62 5.26 4.38
N SER A 307 -4.42 5.77 4.65
CA SER A 307 -3.84 6.93 3.95
C SER A 307 -2.80 6.55 2.88
N ALA A 308 -2.58 5.25 2.64
CA ALA A 308 -1.47 4.73 1.83
C ALA A 308 -1.72 4.80 0.33
N PHE A 309 -2.07 5.99 -0.16
CA PHE A 309 -2.31 6.26 -1.57
C PHE A 309 -1.69 7.58 -2.01
N VAL A 310 -1.29 7.62 -3.29
CA VAL A 310 -0.97 8.88 -3.98
C VAL A 310 -1.78 8.99 -5.25
N TYR A 311 -2.28 10.19 -5.52
CA TYR A 311 -3.00 10.48 -6.75
C TYR A 311 -2.07 11.05 -7.79
N ARG A 312 -2.17 10.54 -9.03
CA ARG A 312 -1.42 11.03 -10.19
C ARG A 312 -2.37 11.22 -11.35
N THR A 313 -2.11 12.26 -12.14
CA THR A 313 -2.85 12.47 -13.39
C THR A 313 -2.19 11.63 -14.48
N GLU A 314 -2.95 10.71 -15.06
CA GLU A 314 -2.52 9.89 -16.19
C GLU A 314 -3.32 10.26 -17.44
N SER A 315 -2.75 10.01 -18.61
CA SER A 315 -3.46 10.17 -19.89
C SER A 315 -3.98 8.80 -20.33
N VAL A 316 -5.30 8.65 -20.38
CA VAL A 316 -5.97 7.44 -20.88
C VAL A 316 -6.80 7.86 -22.09
N ASP A 317 -6.46 7.33 -23.26
CA ASP A 317 -7.10 7.68 -24.54
C ASP A 317 -7.13 9.19 -24.84
N GLY A 318 -6.08 9.92 -24.43
CA GLY A 318 -5.95 11.36 -24.61
C GLY A 318 -6.67 12.21 -23.56
N ILE A 319 -7.37 11.59 -22.60
CA ILE A 319 -8.07 12.26 -21.51
C ILE A 319 -7.22 12.19 -20.24
N ARG A 320 -7.04 13.33 -19.56
CA ARG A 320 -6.36 13.39 -18.26
C ARG A 320 -7.32 12.91 -17.16
N VAL A 321 -6.97 11.82 -16.50
CA VAL A 321 -7.75 11.22 -15.41
C VAL A 321 -6.90 11.12 -14.13
N PRO A 322 -7.46 11.42 -12.95
CA PRO A 322 -6.79 11.13 -11.69
C PRO A 322 -6.79 9.61 -11.44
N VAL A 323 -5.66 9.10 -10.96
CA VAL A 323 -5.42 7.68 -10.70
C VAL A 323 -4.81 7.55 -9.32
N ALA A 324 -5.46 6.76 -8.46
CA ALA A 324 -4.90 6.36 -7.18
C ALA A 324 -3.89 5.23 -7.38
N TYR A 325 -2.72 5.37 -6.76
CA TYR A 325 -1.69 4.35 -6.64
C TYR A 325 -1.46 4.05 -5.18
N SER A 326 -1.50 2.78 -4.79
CA SER A 326 -1.14 2.37 -3.44
C SER A 326 0.34 2.64 -3.17
N THR A 327 0.64 3.12 -1.96
CA THR A 327 1.99 3.24 -1.41
C THR A 327 2.19 2.31 -0.20
N TRP A 328 1.24 1.41 0.04
CA TRP A 328 1.27 0.43 1.12
C TRP A 328 2.30 -0.65 0.84
N CYS A 329 3.37 -0.66 1.63
CA CYS A 329 4.38 -1.73 1.65
C CYS A 329 5.34 -1.55 2.82
N PRO A 330 6.02 -2.62 3.30
CA PRO A 330 7.14 -2.47 4.23
C PRO A 330 8.30 -1.72 3.56
N LYS A 331 9.03 -0.90 4.33
CA LYS A 331 10.11 -0.05 3.82
C LYS A 331 11.28 -0.04 4.80
N ALA A 332 12.49 -0.35 4.32
CA ALA A 332 13.72 -0.12 5.06
C ALA A 332 14.61 0.86 4.29
N ILE A 333 15.18 1.83 5.01
CA ILE A 333 15.99 2.91 4.44
C ILE A 333 17.30 2.98 5.21
N ALA A 334 18.42 2.94 4.50
CA ALA A 334 19.75 3.02 5.07
C ALA A 334 20.48 4.29 4.63
N GLY A 335 21.18 4.93 5.56
CA GLY A 335 21.94 6.15 5.27
C GLY A 335 22.70 6.68 6.47
N ILE A 336 23.58 7.65 6.23
CA ILE A 336 24.37 8.30 7.29
C ILE A 336 23.56 9.43 7.90
N ARG A 337 23.44 9.43 9.24
CA ARG A 337 22.72 10.45 10.01
C ARG A 337 21.30 10.76 9.48
N LEU A 338 20.58 9.74 9.01
CA LEU A 338 19.21 9.90 8.48
C LEU A 338 18.24 10.50 9.50
N ASP A 339 18.48 10.19 10.78
CA ASP A 339 17.82 10.72 11.97
C ASP A 339 17.97 12.23 12.16
N THR A 340 18.85 12.88 11.38
CA THR A 340 19.02 14.34 11.37
C THR A 340 18.49 15.01 10.11
N LEU A 341 18.10 14.23 9.09
CA LEU A 341 17.79 14.76 7.77
C LEU A 341 16.32 15.12 7.58
N ASN A 342 15.40 14.45 8.29
CA ASN A 342 13.97 14.67 8.07
C ASN A 342 13.07 14.19 9.23
N ASP A 343 12.54 15.12 10.03
CA ASP A 343 11.65 14.82 11.16
C ASP A 343 10.37 14.06 10.76
N THR A 344 9.88 14.29 9.54
CA THR A 344 8.67 13.61 9.06
C THR A 344 8.92 12.14 8.73
N LEU A 345 10.12 11.79 8.28
CA LEU A 345 10.53 10.40 8.12
C LEU A 345 10.82 9.78 9.48
N LEU A 346 11.59 10.47 10.32
CA LEU A 346 11.98 9.99 11.65
C LEU A 346 10.76 9.59 12.48
N SER A 347 9.75 10.46 12.54
CA SER A 347 8.52 10.18 13.29
C SER A 347 7.74 8.95 12.80
N ARG A 348 7.91 8.51 11.55
CA ARG A 348 7.27 7.32 10.95
C ARG A 348 8.20 6.10 10.90
N SER A 349 9.31 6.17 11.63
CA SER A 349 10.39 5.20 11.54
C SER A 349 10.70 4.57 12.88
N ILE A 350 11.16 3.33 12.83
CA ILE A 350 11.87 2.67 13.91
C ILE A 350 13.36 2.75 13.63
N LEU A 351 14.12 3.29 14.60
CA LEU A 351 15.56 3.47 14.47
C LEU A 351 16.30 2.14 14.67
N LEU A 352 17.19 1.85 13.72
CA LEU A 352 18.16 0.76 13.77
C LEU A 352 19.57 1.35 13.77
N PRO A 353 20.05 1.87 14.90
CA PRO A 353 21.35 2.53 14.98
C PRO A 353 22.48 1.50 14.83
N MET A 354 23.41 1.80 13.93
CA MET A 354 24.61 1.03 13.66
C MET A 354 25.84 1.73 14.24
N ARG A 355 26.84 0.93 14.60
CA ARG A 355 28.13 1.41 15.11
C ARG A 355 29.29 0.87 14.28
N LYS A 356 30.43 1.54 14.37
CA LYS A 356 31.66 1.06 13.76
C LYS A 356 32.11 -0.19 14.51
N LYS A 357 32.42 -1.26 13.76
CA LYS A 357 33.00 -2.47 14.33
C LYS A 357 34.42 -2.20 14.86
N ARG A 358 34.78 -2.85 15.97
CA ARG A 358 36.17 -2.88 16.47
C ARG A 358 37.00 -3.88 15.67
N GLU A 359 38.32 -3.78 15.79
CA GLU A 359 39.25 -4.70 15.09
C GLU A 359 39.08 -6.16 15.54
N GLU A 360 38.73 -6.36 16.81
CA GLU A 360 38.50 -7.68 17.43
C GLU A 360 37.14 -8.28 17.05
N GLU A 361 36.18 -7.44 16.63
CA GLU A 361 34.85 -7.89 16.22
C GLU A 361 34.89 -8.41 14.79
N THR A 362 34.66 -9.71 14.65
CA THR A 362 34.62 -10.39 13.36
C THR A 362 33.22 -10.95 13.10
N VAL A 363 32.84 -10.92 11.82
CA VAL A 363 31.59 -11.49 11.31
C VAL A 363 31.90 -12.27 10.04
N GLU A 364 31.02 -13.19 9.69
CA GLU A 364 31.12 -13.90 8.43
C GLU A 364 30.78 -12.99 7.25
N ASN A 365 31.25 -13.37 6.06
CA ASN A 365 30.91 -12.64 4.85
C ASN A 365 29.54 -13.06 4.34
N PHE A 366 28.55 -12.17 4.44
CA PHE A 366 27.18 -12.43 3.99
C PHE A 366 27.06 -12.86 2.52
N ARG A 367 28.01 -12.47 1.65
CA ARG A 367 28.02 -12.93 0.24
C ARG A 367 28.20 -14.44 0.10
N ARG A 368 28.65 -15.11 1.16
CA ARG A 368 28.83 -16.56 1.26
C ARG A 368 27.77 -17.22 2.15
N ALA A 369 26.70 -16.49 2.49
CA ALA A 369 25.59 -17.05 3.25
C ALA A 369 24.97 -18.24 2.52
N ASP A 370 24.58 -19.27 3.28
CA ASP A 370 23.96 -20.47 2.73
C ASP A 370 22.55 -20.13 2.20
N PRO A 371 22.31 -20.22 0.88
CA PRO A 371 20.99 -19.96 0.31
C PRO A 371 19.94 -20.97 0.80
N GLY A 372 20.34 -22.21 1.13
CA GLY A 372 19.46 -23.26 1.61
C GLY A 372 18.88 -22.93 2.98
N HIS A 373 19.73 -22.55 3.93
CA HIS A 373 19.30 -22.09 5.26
C HIS A 373 18.34 -20.89 5.17
N LEU A 374 18.67 -19.88 4.36
CA LEU A 374 17.80 -18.70 4.18
C LEU A 374 16.46 -19.05 3.53
N LEU A 375 16.42 -20.02 2.60
CA LEU A 375 15.17 -20.48 1.99
C LEU A 375 14.30 -21.26 2.97
N ALA A 376 14.90 -22.10 3.80
CA ALA A 376 14.21 -22.81 4.87
C ALA A 376 13.60 -21.81 5.88
N LEU A 377 14.39 -20.81 6.29
CA LEU A 377 13.93 -19.76 7.20
C LEU A 377 12.79 -18.92 6.62
N ASN A 378 12.85 -18.58 5.32
CA ASN A 378 11.74 -17.92 4.62
C ASN A 378 10.47 -18.79 4.59
N SER A 379 10.61 -20.11 4.50
CA SER A 379 9.47 -21.03 4.54
C SER A 379 8.85 -21.11 5.94
N LYS A 380 9.68 -21.08 6.99
CA LYS A 380 9.23 -20.98 8.39
C LYS A 380 8.54 -19.65 8.68
N LEU A 381 9.10 -18.53 8.22
CA LEU A 381 8.50 -17.20 8.29
C LEU A 381 7.13 -17.16 7.61
N CYS A 382 7.03 -17.72 6.40
CA CYS A 382 5.77 -17.85 5.67
C CYS A 382 4.73 -18.64 6.46
N ARG A 383 5.15 -19.78 7.05
CA ARG A 383 4.28 -20.63 7.86
C ARG A 383 3.80 -19.93 9.12
N TRP A 384 4.73 -19.39 9.91
CA TRP A 384 4.41 -18.70 11.16
C TRP A 384 3.48 -17.51 10.93
N ALA A 385 3.75 -16.69 9.91
CA ALA A 385 2.92 -15.54 9.59
C ALA A 385 1.51 -15.96 9.14
N LYS A 386 1.37 -17.07 8.40
CA LYS A 386 0.06 -17.60 8.01
C LYS A 386 -0.74 -18.07 9.22
N ASP A 387 -0.10 -18.81 10.12
CA ASP A 387 -0.76 -19.40 11.30
C ASP A 387 -1.18 -18.31 12.31
N ASN A 388 -0.39 -17.23 12.42
CA ASN A 388 -0.61 -16.17 13.42
C ASN A 388 -1.27 -14.90 12.87
N ALA A 389 -1.60 -14.84 11.57
CA ALA A 389 -2.11 -13.64 10.92
C ALA A 389 -3.35 -13.03 11.59
N VAL A 390 -4.32 -13.87 11.93
CA VAL A 390 -5.59 -13.43 12.56
C VAL A 390 -5.34 -12.99 14.00
N ALA A 391 -4.53 -13.74 14.76
CA ALA A 391 -4.15 -13.38 16.12
C ALA A 391 -3.43 -12.02 16.14
N PHE A 392 -2.49 -11.79 15.22
CA PHE A 392 -1.79 -10.53 15.04
C PHE A 392 -2.75 -9.36 14.75
N SER A 393 -3.73 -9.53 13.85
CA SER A 393 -4.68 -8.45 13.53
C SER A 393 -5.60 -8.06 14.70
N ASN A 394 -5.82 -8.96 15.65
CA ASN A 394 -6.70 -8.74 16.81
C ASN A 394 -5.94 -8.32 18.07
N MET A 395 -4.61 -8.42 18.07
CA MET A 395 -3.78 -8.14 19.22
C MET A 395 -3.71 -6.63 19.49
N LYS A 396 -3.77 -6.27 20.77
CA LYS A 396 -3.66 -4.89 21.27
C LYS A 396 -2.61 -4.86 22.37
N PRO A 397 -1.32 -4.85 22.01
CA PRO A 397 -0.25 -4.87 23.00
C PRO A 397 -0.26 -3.56 23.81
N ASP A 398 0.25 -3.62 25.04
CA ASP A 398 0.42 -2.43 25.86
C ASP A 398 1.48 -1.49 25.25
N THR A 399 1.05 -0.30 24.84
CA THR A 399 1.88 0.77 24.32
C THR A 399 1.86 2.01 25.22
N GLY A 400 1.29 1.93 26.44
CA GLY A 400 1.06 3.08 27.32
C GLY A 400 2.33 3.82 27.78
N PHE A 401 3.50 3.18 27.63
CA PHE A 401 4.81 3.78 27.90
C PHE A 401 5.40 4.53 26.68
N LEU A 402 4.70 4.54 25.54
CA LEU A 402 5.05 5.24 24.32
C LEU A 402 4.02 6.33 24.02
N GLN A 403 4.47 7.40 23.35
CA GLN A 403 3.63 8.56 23.08
C GLN A 403 3.40 8.75 21.58
N ASN A 404 2.18 9.16 21.22
CA ASN A 404 1.83 9.55 19.85
C ASN A 404 2.26 8.50 18.80
N ARG A 405 2.99 8.93 17.76
CA ARG A 405 3.41 8.09 16.64
C ARG A 405 4.41 7.01 17.02
N ASP A 406 5.10 7.16 18.15
CA ASP A 406 5.97 6.10 18.66
C ASP A 406 5.15 4.87 19.08
N ALA A 407 3.99 5.08 19.71
CA ALA A 407 3.06 3.99 20.00
C ALA A 407 2.60 3.31 18.70
N ASP A 408 2.14 4.09 17.71
CA ASP A 408 1.74 3.57 16.39
C ASP A 408 2.84 2.73 15.71
N ASN A 409 4.08 3.21 15.77
CA ASN A 409 5.23 2.54 15.15
C ASN A 409 5.54 1.20 15.83
N TRP A 410 5.55 1.16 17.16
CA TRP A 410 5.99 -0.01 17.92
C TRP A 410 4.88 -1.03 18.18
N GLU A 411 3.61 -0.63 18.14
CA GLU A 411 2.45 -1.53 18.30
C GLU A 411 2.56 -2.82 17.45
N PRO A 412 2.80 -2.77 16.12
CA PRO A 412 2.92 -3.99 15.34
C PRO A 412 4.13 -4.86 15.73
N LEU A 413 5.22 -4.28 16.24
CA LEU A 413 6.39 -5.06 16.68
C LEU A 413 6.13 -5.70 18.05
N LEU A 414 5.46 -4.99 18.96
CA LEU A 414 5.07 -5.51 20.26
C LEU A 414 4.06 -6.65 20.14
N ALA A 415 3.12 -6.55 19.20
CA ALA A 415 2.16 -7.62 18.89
C ALA A 415 2.89 -8.89 18.40
N ILE A 416 3.88 -8.75 17.52
CA ILE A 416 4.67 -9.89 17.04
C ILE A 416 5.48 -10.52 18.19
N SER A 417 6.11 -9.70 19.04
CA SER A 417 6.93 -10.23 20.13
C SER A 417 6.09 -10.90 21.22
N GLU A 418 4.89 -10.40 21.50
CA GLU A 418 3.93 -11.03 22.42
C GLU A 418 3.43 -12.38 21.89
N LEU A 419 3.09 -12.45 20.59
CA LEU A 419 2.72 -13.72 19.94
C LEU A 419 3.87 -14.72 19.87
N ALA A 420 5.12 -14.23 19.81
CA ALA A 420 6.28 -15.09 19.74
C ALA A 420 6.62 -15.74 21.09
N GLY A 421 6.46 -15.00 22.18
CA GLY A 421 6.68 -15.48 23.55
C GLY A 421 7.18 -14.39 24.50
N GLU A 422 6.97 -14.59 25.80
CA GLU A 422 7.26 -13.62 26.87
C GLU A 422 8.71 -13.11 26.84
N ARG A 423 9.70 -14.01 26.65
CA ARG A 423 11.12 -13.63 26.56
C ARG A 423 11.37 -12.59 25.47
N TRP A 424 10.85 -12.82 24.27
CA TRP A 424 11.03 -11.91 23.15
C TRP A 424 10.29 -10.60 23.36
N HIS A 425 9.12 -10.65 23.98
CA HIS A 425 8.38 -9.45 24.34
C HIS A 425 9.15 -8.54 25.31
N GLU A 426 9.72 -9.11 26.38
CA GLU A 426 10.57 -8.37 27.32
C GLU A 426 11.85 -7.82 26.66
N MET A 427 12.50 -8.61 25.81
CA MET A 427 13.68 -8.16 25.05
C MET A 427 13.37 -6.95 24.17
N ILE A 428 12.19 -6.91 23.55
CA ILE A 428 11.75 -5.77 22.73
C ILE A 428 11.42 -4.55 23.59
N LYS A 429 10.73 -4.71 24.72
CA LYS A 429 10.51 -3.59 25.68
C LYS A 429 11.83 -2.96 26.13
N ASN A 430 12.84 -3.78 26.44
CA ASN A 430 14.18 -3.30 26.79
C ASN A 430 14.92 -2.66 25.61
N ALA A 431 14.74 -3.20 24.39
CA ALA A 431 15.32 -2.64 23.18
C ALA A 431 14.76 -1.24 22.89
N ILE A 432 13.45 -1.04 23.09
CA ILE A 432 12.76 0.25 22.96
C ILE A 432 13.44 1.29 23.85
N ILE A 433 13.57 1.02 25.15
CA ILE A 433 14.22 1.92 26.12
C ILE A 433 15.65 2.27 25.66
N THR A 434 16.40 1.26 25.21
CA THR A 434 17.79 1.45 24.75
C THR A 434 17.87 2.32 23.48
N ILE A 435 16.94 2.14 22.54
CA ILE A 435 16.91 2.90 21.28
C ILE A 435 16.47 4.34 21.53
N TYR A 436 15.43 4.58 22.34
CA TYR A 436 15.01 5.95 22.69
C TYR A 436 16.05 6.67 23.55
N GLY A 437 16.73 5.97 24.46
CA GLY A 437 17.85 6.53 25.22
C GLY A 437 19.04 6.99 24.35
N ARG A 438 19.09 6.59 23.06
CA ARG A 438 20.15 6.94 22.10
C ARG A 438 19.68 7.83 20.95
N GLY A 439 18.41 7.70 20.53
CA GLY A 439 17.79 8.45 19.43
C GLY A 439 17.38 9.87 19.80
N ASN A 440 17.38 10.19 21.09
CA ASN A 440 17.19 11.52 21.63
C ASN A 440 18.45 12.38 21.45
N ASN A 441 18.91 12.64 20.22
CA ASN A 441 19.87 13.73 19.98
C ASN A 441 19.32 14.80 19.05
N THR A 442 18.43 14.49 18.09
CA THR A 442 17.90 15.52 17.16
C THR A 442 16.55 16.09 17.56
N ILE A 443 15.61 15.26 18.04
CA ILE A 443 14.39 15.73 18.75
C ILE A 443 14.76 16.21 20.16
N ALA A 444 15.81 15.62 20.74
CA ALA A 444 16.30 16.05 22.03
C ALA A 444 17.02 17.38 21.99
N LEU A 445 17.66 17.82 20.91
CA LEU A 445 18.28 19.14 20.91
C LEU A 445 17.26 20.26 21.28
N PRO A 446 16.08 20.36 20.65
CA PRO A 446 15.06 21.32 21.09
C PRO A 446 14.52 21.08 22.52
N LEU A 447 14.31 19.84 22.95
CA LEU A 447 13.81 19.52 24.30
C LEU A 447 14.87 19.72 25.39
N GLU A 448 16.12 19.36 25.11
CA GLU A 448 17.32 19.59 25.90
C GLU A 448 17.57 21.09 26.01
N LEU A 449 17.37 21.85 24.92
CA LEU A 449 17.36 23.31 24.98
C LEU A 449 16.30 23.79 25.96
N LEU A 450 15.05 23.30 25.88
CA LEU A 450 14.00 23.66 26.84
C LEU A 450 14.36 23.28 28.29
N ARG A 451 14.92 22.08 28.54
CA ARG A 451 15.43 21.66 29.86
C ARG A 451 16.56 22.55 30.38
N ASN A 452 17.49 22.91 29.50
CA ASN A 452 18.60 23.80 29.83
C ASN A 452 18.08 25.21 30.16
N ILE A 453 17.11 25.72 29.39
CA ILE A 453 16.44 27.00 29.66
C ILE A 453 15.66 26.94 30.98
N GLU A 454 14.95 25.85 31.27
CA GLU A 454 14.24 25.66 32.55
C GLU A 454 15.20 25.75 33.73
N ARG A 455 16.33 25.03 33.68
CA ARG A 455 17.39 25.11 34.71
C ARG A 455 17.96 26.53 34.84
N ILE A 456 18.20 27.21 33.72
CA ILE A 456 18.72 28.58 33.70
C ILE A 456 17.72 29.55 34.33
N LEU A 457 16.42 29.41 34.03
CA LEU A 457 15.36 30.24 34.58
C LEU A 457 15.15 29.96 36.07
N ALA A 458 15.19 28.70 36.50
CA ALA A 458 15.14 28.32 37.91
C ALA A 458 16.31 28.94 38.69
N ALA A 459 17.53 28.86 38.16
CA ALA A 459 18.71 29.52 38.73
C ALA A 459 18.61 31.07 38.68
N ASN A 460 17.79 31.63 37.79
CA ASN A 460 17.50 33.06 37.68
C ASN A 460 16.28 33.50 38.51
N SER A 461 15.86 32.70 39.50
CA SER A 461 14.66 32.96 40.32
C SER A 461 13.38 33.12 39.49
N ALA A 462 13.28 32.43 38.34
CA ALA A 462 12.17 32.49 37.39
C ALA A 462 11.81 33.92 36.93
N THR A 463 12.81 34.81 36.83
CA THR A 463 12.63 36.17 36.31
C THR A 463 12.93 36.27 34.81
N ASP A 464 12.38 37.28 34.15
CA ASP A 464 12.61 37.59 32.74
C ASP A 464 14.11 37.65 32.42
N ILE A 465 14.51 37.00 31.32
CA ILE A 465 15.92 36.82 30.98
C ILE A 465 16.28 37.52 29.65
N PRO A 466 17.32 38.38 29.63
CA PRO A 466 17.83 38.94 28.39
C PRO A 466 18.34 37.85 27.46
N SER A 467 18.09 37.97 26.15
CA SER A 467 18.54 36.94 25.19
C SER A 467 20.06 36.76 25.23
N ARG A 468 20.80 37.83 25.53
CA ARG A 468 22.27 37.79 25.68
C ARG A 468 22.69 36.88 26.83
N LEU A 469 22.08 37.09 27.99
CA LEU A 469 22.40 36.35 29.20
C LEU A 469 21.96 34.89 29.07
N LEU A 470 20.84 34.64 28.39
CA LEU A 470 20.38 33.28 28.14
C LEU A 470 21.37 32.49 27.27
N ILE A 471 21.84 33.07 26.15
CA ILE A 471 22.84 32.43 25.28
C ILE A 471 24.17 32.24 26.01
N GLU A 472 24.61 33.24 26.77
CA GLU A 472 25.84 33.16 27.57
C GLU A 472 25.78 31.99 28.56
N ARG A 473 24.66 31.84 29.29
CA ARG A 473 24.47 30.73 30.23
C ARG A 473 24.33 29.38 29.55
N LEU A 474 23.63 29.32 28.40
CA LEU A 474 23.56 28.10 27.59
C LEU A 474 24.96 27.66 27.12
N CYS A 475 25.80 28.61 26.68
CA CYS A 475 27.14 28.29 26.17
C CYS A 475 28.20 28.09 27.26
N HIS A 476 27.90 28.39 28.52
CA HIS A 476 28.79 28.16 29.66
C HIS A 476 28.92 26.65 29.98
N ASP A 477 27.88 25.86 29.68
CA ASP A 477 27.98 24.41 29.78
C ASP A 477 28.68 23.84 28.54
N HIS A 478 29.95 23.49 28.69
CA HIS A 478 30.74 22.88 27.62
C HIS A 478 30.39 21.42 27.33
N THR A 479 29.57 20.78 28.17
CA THR A 479 29.05 19.42 27.92
C THR A 479 27.82 19.44 27.00
N ALA A 480 27.11 20.57 26.97
CA ALA A 480 25.99 20.80 26.07
C ALA A 480 26.44 21.36 24.71
N PRO A 481 25.69 21.10 23.62
CA PRO A 481 26.12 21.43 22.25
C PRO A 481 26.04 22.93 21.91
N TRP A 482 25.62 23.80 22.84
CA TRP A 482 25.32 25.21 22.58
C TRP A 482 26.56 26.05 22.24
N SER A 483 27.72 25.69 22.79
CA SER A 483 28.98 26.42 22.58
C SER A 483 29.60 26.17 21.19
N THR A 484 29.19 25.11 20.50
CA THR A 484 29.68 24.69 19.18
C THR A 484 28.57 24.52 18.13
N TYR A 485 27.34 24.91 18.48
CA TYR A 485 26.11 24.70 17.72
C TYR A 485 26.14 25.19 16.26
N ASN A 486 26.90 26.23 15.97
CA ASN A 486 26.97 26.88 14.66
C ASN A 486 28.30 26.58 13.96
N ASP A 487 28.45 25.36 13.41
CA ASP A 487 29.68 24.90 12.75
C ASP A 487 30.94 25.09 13.61
N GLY A 488 30.85 24.74 14.90
CA GLY A 488 31.93 24.92 15.87
C GLY A 488 31.95 26.28 16.57
N LYS A 489 30.95 27.14 16.32
CA LYS A 489 30.77 28.44 17.00
C LYS A 489 29.57 28.42 17.96
N PRO A 490 29.50 29.34 18.93
CA PRO A 490 28.36 29.46 19.82
C PRO A 490 27.04 29.72 19.10
N MET A 491 25.94 29.22 19.67
CA MET A 491 24.58 29.47 19.21
C MET A 491 24.29 30.97 19.08
N SER A 492 23.68 31.35 17.95
CA SER A 492 23.28 32.74 17.70
C SER A 492 21.86 33.05 18.21
N TYR A 493 21.58 34.35 18.40
CA TYR A 493 20.24 34.84 18.74
C TYR A 493 19.16 34.40 17.75
N ARG A 494 19.50 34.39 16.47
CA ARG A 494 18.56 34.01 15.41
C ARG A 494 18.20 32.53 15.53
N GLN A 495 19.19 31.67 15.72
CA GLN A 495 18.98 30.23 15.92
C GLN A 495 18.13 29.95 17.17
N LEU A 496 18.44 30.60 18.30
CA LEU A 496 17.64 30.47 19.52
C LEU A 496 16.18 30.92 19.28
N SER A 497 15.98 32.06 18.62
CA SER A 497 14.64 32.59 18.32
C SER A 497 13.87 31.68 17.36
N ASP A 498 14.53 31.11 16.34
CA ASP A 498 13.91 30.21 15.38
C ASP A 498 13.42 28.94 16.06
N ILE A 499 14.25 28.33 16.94
CA ILE A 499 13.85 27.14 17.71
C ILE A 499 12.69 27.45 18.65
N LEU A 500 12.77 28.54 19.42
CA LEU A 500 11.73 28.93 20.38
C LEU A 500 10.41 29.35 19.71
N SER A 501 10.47 29.88 18.50
CA SER A 501 9.26 30.26 17.74
C SER A 501 8.36 29.08 17.40
N ASN A 502 8.93 27.87 17.26
CA ASN A 502 8.16 26.64 17.04
C ASN A 502 7.28 26.27 18.25
N TYR A 503 7.63 26.77 19.45
CA TYR A 503 6.86 26.62 20.68
C TYR A 503 5.99 27.85 21.01
N GLY A 504 5.88 28.81 20.07
CA GLY A 504 5.15 30.06 20.28
C GLY A 504 5.86 31.07 21.19
N ILE A 505 7.14 30.84 21.52
CA ILE A 505 7.94 31.72 22.36
C ILE A 505 8.73 32.69 21.48
N HIS A 506 8.52 33.98 21.70
CA HIS A 506 9.17 35.04 20.93
C HIS A 506 9.89 36.04 21.84
N PRO A 507 11.01 36.62 21.40
CA PRO A 507 11.71 37.63 22.17
C PRO A 507 10.88 38.92 22.29
N LYS A 508 10.65 39.36 23.53
CA LYS A 508 9.88 40.55 23.90
C LYS A 508 10.80 41.62 24.48
N ASP A 509 10.29 42.85 24.57
CA ASP A 509 10.96 43.89 25.34
C ASP A 509 10.76 43.61 26.83
N ILE A 510 11.85 43.43 27.55
CA ILE A 510 11.88 43.18 28.99
C ILE A 510 12.67 44.27 29.70
N ARG A 511 12.45 44.41 31.00
CA ARG A 511 13.20 45.32 31.86
C ARG A 511 14.11 44.49 32.75
N THR A 512 15.42 44.73 32.69
CA THR A 512 16.39 44.00 33.51
C THR A 512 16.27 44.41 34.98
N THR A 513 16.85 43.61 35.87
CA THR A 513 16.98 43.92 37.30
C THR A 513 17.71 45.25 37.55
N GLU A 514 18.59 45.66 36.63
CA GLU A 514 19.29 46.95 36.63
C GLU A 514 18.46 48.11 36.04
N GLY A 515 17.21 47.85 35.65
CA GLY A 515 16.27 48.87 35.16
C GLY A 515 16.38 49.22 33.67
N ALA A 516 17.33 48.63 32.94
CA ALA A 516 17.55 48.85 31.51
C ALA A 516 16.56 48.06 30.64
N ARG A 517 16.17 48.63 29.49
CA ARG A 517 15.32 47.95 28.50
C ARG A 517 16.20 47.05 27.63
N SER A 518 15.81 45.79 27.47
CA SER A 518 16.54 44.81 26.65
C SER A 518 15.58 43.89 25.92
N LYS A 519 16.07 43.22 24.86
CA LYS A 519 15.36 42.10 24.22
C LYS A 519 15.64 40.82 24.99
N GLY A 520 14.58 40.08 25.31
CA GLY A 520 14.68 38.88 26.12
C GLY A 520 13.40 38.06 26.10
N TYR A 521 13.32 37.07 26.97
CA TYR A 521 12.16 36.19 27.07
C TYR A 521 11.54 36.32 28.45
N LYS A 522 10.20 36.35 28.49
CA LYS A 522 9.50 36.35 29.78
C LYS A 522 9.46 34.94 30.34
N ALA A 523 9.76 34.80 31.63
CA ALA A 523 9.76 33.48 32.26
C ALA A 523 8.38 32.82 32.19
N ALA A 524 7.31 33.62 32.30
CA ALA A 524 5.92 33.16 32.20
C ALA A 524 5.57 32.53 30.84
N ASP A 525 6.22 32.95 29.75
CA ASP A 525 5.95 32.39 28.41
C ASP A 525 6.41 30.93 28.30
N PHE A 526 7.33 30.49 29.17
CA PHE A 526 7.81 29.11 29.19
C PHE A 526 6.99 28.17 30.05
N ALA A 527 6.14 28.67 30.96
CA ALA A 527 5.48 27.82 31.96
C ALA A 527 4.58 26.73 31.32
N GLU A 528 3.76 27.11 30.33
CA GLU A 528 2.92 26.15 29.59
C GLU A 528 3.77 25.19 28.74
N VAL A 529 4.85 25.69 28.15
CA VAL A 529 5.76 24.89 27.32
C VAL A 529 6.50 23.87 28.18
N PHE A 530 7.03 24.23 29.34
CA PHE A 530 7.65 23.29 30.27
C PHE A 530 6.64 22.25 30.76
N ALA A 531 5.44 22.68 31.15
CA ALA A 531 4.40 21.76 31.60
C ALA A 531 3.96 20.77 30.50
N ARG A 532 3.97 21.18 29.24
CA ARG A 532 3.55 20.33 28.10
C ARG A 532 4.66 19.43 27.57
N TYR A 533 5.91 19.88 27.60
CA TYR A 533 7.02 19.19 26.93
C TYR A 533 8.05 18.58 27.89
N LEU A 534 8.04 18.93 29.18
CA LEU A 534 9.07 18.50 30.16
C LEU A 534 8.53 17.67 31.35
N ASN A 535 7.21 17.62 31.59
CA ASN A 535 6.62 17.02 32.80
C ASN A 535 6.48 15.47 32.82
N ASP A 536 6.78 14.76 31.74
CA ASP A 536 6.53 13.31 31.63
C ASP A 536 7.53 12.40 32.39
N GLU A 537 8.49 12.96 33.14
CA GLU A 537 9.39 12.15 33.99
C GLU A 537 9.05 12.16 35.49
N SER A 538 8.12 13.00 35.97
CA SER A 538 7.80 13.04 37.42
C SER A 538 6.84 11.93 37.86
N ALA A 539 6.05 11.35 36.95
CA ALA A 539 5.09 10.29 37.27
C ALA A 539 5.73 8.90 37.45
N ALA A 540 6.98 8.68 36.99
CA ALA A 540 7.66 7.39 37.09
C ALA A 540 8.42 7.17 38.42
N SER A 541 8.34 8.12 39.38
CA SER A 541 9.07 8.05 40.65
C SER A 541 8.21 8.01 41.91
N ALA A 542 6.88 7.88 41.77
CA ALA A 542 5.98 7.78 42.92
C ALA A 542 4.91 6.71 42.71
N SER A 543 5.28 5.44 42.86
CA SER A 543 4.36 4.36 43.21
C SER A 543 5.13 3.21 43.85
N GLU A 544 5.34 3.30 45.16
CA GLU A 544 5.54 2.11 45.97
C GLU A 544 4.63 2.16 47.19
N VAL A 545 3.87 1.07 47.34
CA VAL A 545 3.04 0.63 48.47
C VAL A 545 1.64 1.24 48.62
N GLN A 546 0.61 0.44 48.31
CA GLN A 546 -0.43 0.01 49.27
C GLN A 546 -1.08 -1.33 48.86
N PRO A 547 -1.61 -2.12 49.82
CA PRO A 547 -1.90 -3.55 49.67
C PRO A 547 -3.33 -3.87 49.18
N GLU A 548 -3.48 -5.15 48.84
CA GLU A 548 -4.67 -5.89 48.39
C GLU A 548 -5.99 -5.58 49.11
N ASN A 549 -7.10 -5.67 48.37
CA ASN A 549 -8.33 -6.32 48.82
C ASN A 549 -9.22 -6.73 47.63
N ASP A 550 -9.72 -7.96 47.73
CA ASP A 550 -10.66 -8.65 46.86
C ASP A 550 -12.01 -7.92 46.68
N ALA A 551 -12.61 -8.06 45.48
CA ALA A 551 -14.05 -8.32 45.32
C ALA A 551 -14.42 -8.75 43.89
N GLU A 552 -15.28 -9.74 43.85
CA GLU A 552 -15.82 -10.55 42.76
C GLU A 552 -16.87 -9.87 41.82
N VAL A 553 -16.90 -10.37 40.57
CA VAL A 553 -18.07 -10.88 39.80
C VAL A 553 -18.94 -9.94 38.91
N ALA A 554 -18.96 -10.38 37.63
CA ALA A 554 -20.01 -10.39 36.59
C ALA A 554 -20.51 -9.08 35.93
N ASN A 555 -20.39 -9.00 34.59
CA ASN A 555 -21.43 -9.56 33.71
C ASN A 555 -21.01 -9.56 32.23
N ALA A 556 -21.37 -10.65 31.56
CA ALA A 556 -21.27 -10.85 30.12
C ALA A 556 -22.37 -10.09 29.38
N VAL A 557 -22.04 -9.48 28.23
CA VAL A 557 -22.98 -9.29 27.12
C VAL A 557 -22.24 -9.59 25.82
N THR A 558 -22.67 -10.68 25.20
CA THR A 558 -22.35 -11.11 23.84
C THR A 558 -22.93 -10.15 22.81
N VAL A 559 -22.10 -9.66 21.89
CA VAL A 559 -22.57 -9.16 20.59
C VAL A 559 -21.68 -9.80 19.53
N GLU A 560 -22.27 -10.76 18.82
CA GLU A 560 -21.77 -11.24 17.53
C GLU A 560 -21.83 -10.07 16.55
N ASP A 561 -20.69 -9.66 15.99
CA ASP A 561 -20.69 -8.90 14.74
C ASP A 561 -19.60 -9.43 13.82
N THR A 562 -20.09 -10.11 12.80
CA THR A 562 -19.37 -10.74 11.70
C THR A 562 -18.88 -9.64 10.77
N CYS A 563 -17.61 -9.25 10.82
CA CYS A 563 -17.03 -8.29 9.88
C CYS A 563 -16.19 -9.04 8.83
N ILE A 564 -16.87 -9.65 7.86
CA ILE A 564 -16.28 -10.07 6.59
C ILE A 564 -16.45 -8.87 5.64
N MET A 565 -15.43 -8.00 5.55
CA MET A 565 -15.37 -7.02 4.45
C MET A 565 -14.48 -7.58 3.35
N ALA A 566 -15.12 -8.37 2.49
CA ALA A 566 -14.66 -8.59 1.13
C ALA A 566 -14.60 -7.24 0.40
N ARG A 567 -13.59 -7.10 -0.47
CA ARG A 567 -13.32 -5.92 -1.29
C ARG A 567 -14.55 -5.52 -2.12
N GLU A 568 -15.15 -4.40 -1.76
CA GLU A 568 -16.04 -3.65 -2.64
C GLU A 568 -15.25 -2.65 -3.52
N ASP A 569 -15.92 -2.28 -4.59
CA ASP A 569 -15.39 -1.75 -5.83
C ASP A 569 -14.76 -0.36 -5.76
N LYS A 570 -13.84 -0.13 -6.71
CA LYS A 570 -13.18 1.16 -6.94
C LYS A 570 -14.20 2.23 -7.28
N ALA A 571 -14.58 3.05 -6.30
CA ALA A 571 -15.33 4.27 -6.53
C ALA A 571 -14.52 5.26 -7.39
N ILE A 572 -14.93 5.44 -8.65
CA ILE A 572 -14.53 6.58 -9.47
C ILE A 572 -15.33 7.79 -8.98
N ILE A 573 -14.71 8.64 -8.16
CA ILE A 573 -15.29 9.94 -7.82
C ILE A 573 -15.22 10.83 -9.08
N ARG A 574 -16.35 10.95 -9.78
CA ARG A 574 -16.58 12.01 -10.77
C ARG A 574 -16.75 13.32 -10.00
N VAL A 575 -15.73 14.16 -10.02
CA VAL A 575 -15.89 15.58 -9.67
C VAL A 575 -16.70 16.22 -10.79
N VAL A 576 -17.90 16.71 -10.46
CA VAL A 576 -18.74 17.56 -11.32
C VAL A 576 -18.14 18.95 -11.42
#